data_AF-A0A645ID20-F1
#
_entry.id   AF-A0A645ID20-F1
#
_cell.length_a   1.000
_cell.length_b   1.000
_cell.length_c   1.000
_cell.angle_alpha   90.00
_cell.angle_beta   90.00
_cell.angle_gamma   90.00
#
_symmetry.space_group_name_H-M   'P 1'
#
loop_
_entity.id
_entity.type
_entity.pdbx_description
1 polymer ?
#
loop_
_entity_poly.entity_id
_entity_poly.type
_entity_poly.pdbx_seq_one_letter_code
_entity_poly.pdbx_strand_id
1 'polypeptide(L)'
;MVFNEVQRQFAMPNVVEDLVEQYRLYTYPYGVFGRIKDIQAEIEKRNIDGIIHYVQSFCFRQIEDMIFREKLDVPILTIEGDKPGRVDARTKLRIDSFLEMLK
;
A
#
# COMPACT_ATOMS: atom_id res chain seq x y z
N MET A 1 3.66 -8.74 -11.70
CA MET A 1 2.41 -9.15 -11.01
C MET A 1 1.93 -7.97 -10.18
N VAL A 2 0.63 -7.77 -9.96
CA VAL A 2 0.12 -6.61 -9.17
C VAL A 2 -0.70 -7.13 -8.00
N PHE A 3 -0.47 -6.59 -6.81
CA PHE A 3 -1.15 -6.97 -5.56
C PHE A 3 -1.91 -5.77 -4.98
N ASN A 4 -3.08 -6.05 -4.39
CA ASN A 4 -3.93 -5.04 -3.75
C ASN A 4 -3.82 -5.16 -2.23
N GLU A 5 -2.97 -4.34 -1.63
CA GLU A 5 -2.59 -4.51 -0.22
C GLU A 5 -3.69 -4.03 0.75
N VAL A 6 -4.34 -2.91 0.45
CA VAL A 6 -5.44 -2.40 1.28
C VAL A 6 -6.59 -3.42 1.31
N GLN A 7 -7.03 -3.91 0.14
CA GLN A 7 -8.10 -4.91 0.05
C GLN A 7 -7.72 -6.21 0.77
N ARG A 8 -6.45 -6.63 0.69
CA ARG A 8 -5.96 -7.78 1.47
C ARG A 8 -6.11 -7.54 2.97
N GLN A 9 -5.68 -6.38 3.47
CA GLN A 9 -5.82 -6.01 4.88
C GLN A 9 -7.30 -5.98 5.32
N PHE A 10 -8.21 -5.52 4.45
CA PHE A 10 -9.65 -5.52 4.69
C PHE A 10 -10.30 -6.91 4.68
N ALA A 11 -9.74 -7.86 3.93
CA ALA A 11 -10.34 -9.17 3.73
C ALA A 11 -10.19 -10.14 4.92
N MET A 12 -9.54 -9.73 6.01
CA MET A 12 -9.23 -10.57 7.18
C MET A 12 -8.67 -11.95 6.77
N PRO A 13 -7.53 -12.00 6.04
CA PRO A 13 -7.08 -13.19 5.31
C PRO A 13 -6.54 -14.31 6.22
N ASN A 14 -6.38 -14.05 7.52
CA ASN A 14 -5.86 -15.01 8.47
C ASN A 14 -6.95 -16.03 8.82
N VAL A 15 -6.64 -17.30 8.59
CA VAL A 15 -7.50 -18.41 9.01
C VAL A 15 -7.22 -18.69 10.48
N VAL A 16 -8.22 -18.41 11.32
CA VAL A 16 -8.18 -18.63 12.77
C VAL A 16 -9.47 -19.30 13.23
N GLU A 17 -9.42 -19.93 14.39
CA GLU A 17 -10.54 -20.75 14.90
C GLU A 17 -11.65 -19.90 15.54
N ASP A 18 -11.34 -18.68 16.01
CA ASP A 18 -12.28 -17.83 16.72
C ASP A 18 -12.33 -16.39 16.17
N LEU A 19 -13.51 -15.78 16.30
CA LEU A 19 -13.79 -14.44 15.81
C LEU A 19 -12.97 -13.37 16.55
N VAL A 20 -12.70 -13.57 17.85
CA VAL A 20 -11.95 -12.59 18.65
C VAL A 20 -10.53 -12.48 18.11
N GLU A 21 -9.89 -13.61 17.83
CA GLU A 21 -8.55 -13.64 17.24
C GLU A 21 -8.55 -13.08 15.82
N GLN A 22 -9.61 -13.31 15.04
CA GLN A 22 -9.72 -12.72 13.69
C GLN A 22 -9.72 -11.19 13.76
N TYR A 23 -10.43 -10.61 14.73
CA TYR A 23 -10.42 -9.17 14.98
C TYR A 23 -9.09 -8.67 15.57
N ARG A 24 -8.41 -9.46 16.41
CA ARG A 24 -7.08 -9.12 16.91
C ARG A 24 -6.02 -9.10 15.82
N LEU A 25 -6.18 -9.92 14.78
CA LEU A 25 -5.29 -9.95 13.63
C LEU A 25 -5.74 -9.03 12.49
N TYR A 26 -6.84 -8.29 12.66
CA TYR A 26 -7.33 -7.39 11.63
C TYR A 26 -6.36 -6.21 11.47
N THR A 27 -5.60 -6.16 10.39
CA THR A 27 -4.46 -5.23 10.24
C THR A 27 -4.85 -3.80 9.89
N TYR A 28 -6.02 -3.60 9.29
CA TYR A 28 -6.45 -2.27 8.81
C TYR A 28 -6.67 -1.20 9.91
N PRO A 29 -7.27 -1.52 11.09
CA PRO A 29 -7.49 -0.54 12.16
C PRO A 29 -6.21 -0.10 12.90
N TYR A 30 -5.09 -0.82 12.72
CA TYR A 30 -3.84 -0.47 13.38
C TYR A 30 -3.18 0.75 12.71
N GLY A 31 -2.45 1.53 13.52
CA GLY A 31 -1.73 2.71 13.05
C GLY A 31 -0.61 2.40 12.06
N VAL A 32 0.01 3.45 11.51
CA VAL A 32 0.99 3.39 10.41
C VAL A 32 2.11 2.36 10.63
N PHE A 33 2.65 2.22 11.84
CA PHE A 33 3.73 1.27 12.13
C PHE A 33 3.30 -0.20 12.05
N GLY A 34 2.05 -0.52 12.42
CA GLY A 34 1.51 -1.86 12.26
C GLY A 34 1.38 -2.23 10.77
N ARG A 35 0.91 -1.27 9.97
CA ARG A 35 0.78 -1.42 8.52
C ARG A 35 2.13 -1.55 7.83
N ILE A 36 3.15 -0.78 8.25
CA ILE A 36 4.52 -0.90 7.71
C ILE A 36 5.08 -2.31 7.94
N LYS A 37 4.95 -2.86 9.15
CA LYS A 37 5.44 -4.21 9.45
C LYS A 37 4.79 -5.27 8.56
N ASP A 38 3.48 -5.18 8.39
CA ASP A 38 2.70 -6.08 7.54
C ASP A 38 3.10 -5.96 6.06
N ILE A 39 3.29 -4.73 5.56
CA ILE A 39 3.77 -4.47 4.20
C ILE A 39 5.19 -5.02 4.00
N GLN A 40 6.11 -4.80 4.94
CA GLN A 40 7.49 -5.32 4.87
C GLN A 40 7.51 -6.84 4.72
N ALA A 41 6.73 -7.55 5.55
CA ALA A 41 6.62 -9.00 5.47
C ALA A 41 6.12 -9.48 4.09
N GLU A 42 5.15 -8.78 3.49
CA GLU A 42 4.64 -9.12 2.16
C GLU A 42 5.56 -8.70 1.01
N ILE A 43 6.38 -7.65 1.18
CA ILE A 43 7.45 -7.30 0.24
C ILE A 43 8.44 -8.46 0.14
N GLU A 44 8.96 -8.92 1.27
CA GLU A 44 9.94 -10.02 1.33
C GLU A 44 9.35 -11.32 0.79
N LYS A 45 8.15 -11.68 1.25
CA LYS A 45 7.50 -12.94 0.89
C LYS A 45 7.20 -13.04 -0.62
N ARG A 46 6.89 -11.92 -1.27
CA ARG A 46 6.45 -11.88 -2.67
C ARG A 46 7.50 -11.33 -3.62
N ASN A 47 8.67 -10.91 -3.11
CA ASN A 47 9.70 -10.18 -3.85
C ASN A 47 9.11 -8.98 -4.61
N ILE A 48 8.49 -8.06 -3.87
CA ILE A 48 7.86 -6.87 -4.47
C ILE A 48 8.93 -5.90 -4.96
N ASP A 49 8.87 -5.53 -6.23
CA ASP A 49 9.84 -4.60 -6.84
C ASP A 49 9.53 -3.13 -6.53
N GLY A 50 8.28 -2.79 -6.24
CA GLY A 50 7.88 -1.39 -5.97
C GLY A 50 6.44 -1.24 -5.51
N ILE A 51 6.12 -0.07 -4.97
CA ILE A 51 4.82 0.24 -4.37
C ILE A 51 4.19 1.45 -5.03
N ILE A 52 2.89 1.36 -5.30
CA ILE A 52 2.06 2.51 -5.66
C ILE A 52 1.27 2.93 -4.42
N HIS A 53 1.65 4.07 -3.84
CA HIS A 53 0.95 4.67 -2.70
C HIS A 53 -0.15 5.59 -3.22
N TYR A 54 -1.38 5.09 -3.25
CA TYR A 54 -2.56 5.88 -3.64
C TYR A 54 -3.10 6.66 -2.45
N VAL A 55 -3.08 7.99 -2.55
CA VAL A 55 -3.57 8.92 -1.54
C VAL A 55 -4.78 9.71 -2.06
N GLN A 56 -5.71 10.04 -1.16
CA GLN A 56 -6.80 10.96 -1.49
C GLN A 56 -6.41 12.40 -1.14
N SER A 57 -6.81 13.36 -1.99
CA SER A 57 -6.60 14.79 -1.73
C SER A 57 -7.12 15.18 -0.35
N PHE A 58 -6.34 15.99 0.39
CA PHE A 58 -6.65 16.48 1.74
C PHE A 58 -6.68 15.44 2.87
N CYS A 59 -6.03 14.29 2.70
CA CYS A 59 -5.83 13.34 3.79
C CYS A 59 -4.57 13.70 4.61
N PHE A 60 -4.63 13.63 5.95
CA PHE A 60 -3.49 13.82 6.87
C PHE A 60 -2.28 12.87 6.62
N ARG A 61 -2.44 11.93 5.68
CA ARG A 61 -1.46 10.90 5.28
C ARG A 61 -0.24 11.42 4.53
N GLN A 62 -0.12 12.73 4.31
CA GLN A 62 1.13 13.33 3.81
C GLN A 62 2.32 13.06 4.76
N ILE A 63 2.07 12.98 6.07
CA ILE A 63 3.10 12.57 7.04
C ILE A 63 3.43 11.07 6.89
N GLU A 64 2.42 10.24 6.60
CA GLU A 64 2.62 8.80 6.41
C GLU A 64 3.46 8.50 5.16
N ASP A 65 3.34 9.26 4.07
CA ASP A 65 4.16 9.06 2.86
C ASP A 65 5.66 9.15 3.15
N MET A 66 6.08 10.12 3.95
CA MET A 66 7.48 10.25 4.37
C MET A 66 7.94 9.05 5.19
N ILE A 67 7.10 8.58 6.12
CA ILE A 67 7.42 7.41 6.95
C ILE A 67 7.52 6.14 6.09
N PHE A 68 6.62 5.96 5.12
CA PHE A 68 6.69 4.82 4.19
C PHE A 68 7.98 4.83 3.38
N ARG A 69 8.37 5.99 2.85
CA ARG A 69 9.62 6.15 2.10
C ARG A 69 10.87 5.91 2.95
N GLU A 70 10.83 6.24 4.24
CA GLU A 70 11.94 5.99 5.16
C GLU A 70 12.05 4.52 5.58
N LYS A 71 10.92 3.81 5.71
CA LYS A 71 10.87 2.47 6.31
C LYS A 71 10.78 1.32 5.32
N LEU A 72 10.40 1.56 4.07
CA LEU A 72 10.27 0.51 3.06
C LEU A 72 11.44 0.59 2.07
N ASP A 73 12.08 -0.55 1.84
CA ASP A 73 13.31 -0.64 1.05
C ASP A 73 13.06 -0.73 -0.47
N VAL A 74 11.81 -0.55 -0.91
CA VAL A 74 11.42 -0.63 -2.31
C VAL A 74 10.96 0.74 -2.82
N PRO A 75 11.17 1.05 -4.11
CA PRO A 75 10.71 2.31 -4.69
C PRO A 75 9.21 2.55 -4.51
N ILE A 76 8.83 3.80 -4.22
CA ILE A 76 7.42 4.19 -4.00
C ILE A 76 7.01 5.31 -4.95
N LEU A 77 5.96 5.04 -5.75
CA LEU A 77 5.24 6.02 -6.54
C LEU A 77 3.98 6.49 -5.80
N THR A 78 3.94 7.76 -5.40
CA THR A 78 2.73 8.35 -4.79
C THR A 78 1.83 8.94 -5.86
N ILE A 79 0.58 8.49 -5.91
CA ILE A 79 -0.46 8.97 -6.83
C ILE A 79 -1.60 9.55 -6.01
N GLU A 80 -2.07 10.72 -6.40
CA GLU A 80 -3.19 11.38 -5.77
C GLU A 80 -4.44 11.26 -6.66
N GLY A 81 -5.57 10.89 -6.06
CA GLY A 81 -6.86 10.85 -6.74
C GLY A 81 -8.00 11.22 -5.79
N ASP A 82 -9.15 11.61 -6.33
CA ASP A 82 -10.32 11.98 -5.51
C ASP A 82 -11.53 11.12 -5.89
N LYS A 83 -12.03 11.31 -7.12
CA LYS A 83 -13.22 10.61 -7.62
C LYS A 83 -12.86 9.46 -8.54
N PRO A 84 -13.69 8.40 -8.60
CA PRO A 84 -13.56 7.36 -9.61
C PRO A 84 -13.58 8.00 -11.01
N GLY A 85 -12.60 7.66 -11.84
CA GLY A 85 -12.44 8.28 -13.14
C GLY A 85 -11.33 7.64 -13.95
N ARG A 86 -11.15 8.13 -15.17
CA ARG A 86 -10.01 7.73 -16.01
C ARG A 86 -8.74 8.35 -15.43
N VAL A 87 -7.66 7.59 -15.48
CA VAL A 87 -6.32 8.10 -15.14
C VAL A 87 -5.95 9.21 -16.12
N ASP A 88 -5.58 10.37 -15.61
CA ASP A 88 -5.14 11.49 -16.43
C ASP A 88 -3.78 11.21 -17.10
N ALA A 89 -3.48 11.94 -18.17
CA ALA A 89 -2.26 11.69 -18.95
C ALA A 89 -0.98 11.84 -18.12
N ARG A 90 -0.95 12.76 -17.15
CA ARG A 90 0.22 12.99 -16.29
C ARG A 90 0.42 11.81 -15.35
N THR A 91 -0.63 11.32 -14.69
CA THR A 91 -0.53 10.13 -13.83
C THR A 91 -0.13 8.90 -14.64
N LYS A 92 -0.67 8.72 -15.84
CA LYS A 92 -0.29 7.62 -16.73
C LYS A 92 1.20 7.64 -17.06
N LEU A 93 1.74 8.78 -17.47
CA LEU A 93 3.18 8.93 -17.76
C LEU A 93 4.05 8.62 -16.55
N ARG A 94 3.63 9.02 -15.34
CA ARG A 94 4.38 8.71 -14.10
C ARG A 94 4.40 7.22 -13.80
N ILE A 95 3.30 6.52 -14.03
CA ILE A 95 3.24 5.05 -13.89
C ILE A 95 4.17 4.41 -14.92
N ASP A 96 4.12 4.82 -16.17
CA ASP A 96 4.98 4.29 -17.23
C ASP A 96 6.47 4.49 -16.89
N SER A 97 6.86 5.70 -16.47
CA SER A 97 8.24 5.97 -16.04
C SER A 97 8.67 5.18 -14.80
N PHE A 98 7.75 4.95 -13.85
CA PHE A 98 8.05 4.15 -12.66
C PHE A 98 8.26 2.68 -13.02
N LEU A 99 7.43 2.13 -13.90
CA LEU A 99 7.59 0.76 -14.38
C LEU A 99 8.89 0.56 -15.18
N GLU A 100 9.31 1.55 -15.97
CA GLU A 100 10.62 1.50 -16.65
C GLU A 100 11.79 1.51 -15.67
N MET A 101 11.70 2.27 -14.57
CA MET A 101 12.73 2.31 -13.53
C MET A 101 12.85 0.99 -12.73
N LEU A 102 11.76 0.21 -12.65
CA LEU A 102 11.74 -1.09 -11.96
C LEU A 102 12.25 -2.27 -12.80
N LYS A 103 12.49 -2.06 -14.11
CA LYS A 103 13.07 -3.07 -15.00
C LYS A 103 14.59 -3.14 -14.85
#